data_AF-A0A1B2FNP4-F1
#
_entry.id   AF-A0A1B2FNP4-F1
#
_cell.length_a   1.000
_cell.length_b   1.000
_cell.length_c   1.000
_cell.angle_alpha   90.00
_cell.angle_beta   90.00
_cell.angle_gamma   90.00
#
_symmetry.space_group_name_H-M   'P 1'
#
loop_
_entity.id
_entity.type
_entity.pdbx_description
1 polymer ?
#
loop_
_entity_poly.entity_id
_entity_poly.type
_entity_poly.pdbx_seq_one_letter_code
_entity_poly.pdbx_strand_id
1 'polypeptide(L)'
;MTVPETKTLTAAPRHDVKVTTALRRFAISISILNIAGYTFLGFEQPWLWPFIAIFTAYVVEIALEAVSARVDKRAPRYAGGGFKGMVEFLFPAHITGLAVNMLTYVNDRVWVMVFGVVVAVGTKWVLRAPLKGRMRHYMNPSNFGIAVILLLFPWASIAPPYHFTEYLYGPADWVLPAIILVLGTMLNAKLTGRMWLIMAWLGGFVVQAVVRGLVMGTSIPAALGMMTGVAFVLFTNYMVTDPGTSPSKRSSQIFFGAGVAAMYGVLTGLGIAYGIFFATALVCLIRGGYLWGLHFLAKQREAQERQAPAVHGAHDRQDAPVEQLVAAPAAPATGSVAGGAAPQPATVVLSGDPCKDGTCFHGKCAAERATKNKAAVPV
;
A
#
# COMPACT_ATOMS: atom_id res chain seq x y z
N MET A 1 5.04 -18.69 -47.43
CA MET A 1 4.50 -17.64 -46.54
C MET A 1 4.54 -18.16 -45.10
N THR A 2 5.55 -17.75 -44.34
CA THR A 2 5.63 -18.06 -42.91
C THR A 2 4.64 -17.17 -42.17
N VAL A 3 3.60 -17.77 -41.60
CA VAL A 3 2.66 -17.08 -40.72
C VAL A 3 3.47 -16.52 -39.55
N PRO A 4 3.42 -15.21 -39.25
CA PRO A 4 4.13 -14.66 -38.11
C PRO A 4 3.56 -15.29 -36.85
N GLU A 5 4.46 -15.91 -36.08
CA GLU A 5 4.18 -16.53 -34.81
C GLU A 5 3.48 -15.51 -33.88
N THR A 6 2.19 -15.73 -33.61
CA THR A 6 1.39 -14.86 -32.75
C THR A 6 1.94 -14.97 -31.33
N LYS A 7 2.90 -14.12 -30.97
CA LYS A 7 3.39 -13.97 -29.59
C LYS A 7 2.23 -13.53 -28.71
N THR A 8 1.60 -14.50 -28.03
CA THR A 8 0.65 -14.24 -26.96
C THR A 8 1.40 -13.62 -25.79
N LEU A 9 1.43 -12.29 -25.76
CA LEU A 9 1.94 -11.52 -24.63
C LEU A 9 1.11 -11.88 -23.40
N THR A 10 1.79 -12.20 -22.30
CA THR A 10 1.13 -12.47 -21.01
C THR A 10 0.31 -11.26 -20.58
N ALA A 11 -0.94 -11.52 -20.19
CA ALA A 11 -1.86 -10.49 -19.74
C ALA A 11 -1.35 -9.85 -18.44
N ALA A 12 -1.42 -8.52 -18.36
CA ALA A 12 -0.97 -7.81 -17.16
C ALA A 12 -1.93 -8.07 -15.97
N PRO A 13 -1.39 -8.17 -14.74
CA PRO A 13 -2.20 -8.40 -13.55
C PRO A 13 -3.15 -7.23 -13.27
N ARG A 14 -4.45 -7.51 -13.20
CA ARG A 14 -5.50 -6.50 -12.93
C ARG A 14 -5.62 -6.19 -11.45
N HIS A 15 -6.09 -4.97 -11.15
CA HIS A 15 -6.50 -4.62 -9.79
C HIS A 15 -7.77 -5.36 -9.39
N ASP A 16 -7.91 -5.65 -8.10
CA ASP A 16 -9.15 -6.16 -7.50
C ASP A 16 -10.30 -5.17 -7.74
N VAL A 17 -11.50 -5.69 -7.96
CA VAL A 17 -12.75 -4.93 -8.17
C VAL A 17 -13.01 -3.93 -7.04
N LYS A 18 -12.65 -4.29 -5.80
CA LYS A 18 -12.77 -3.37 -4.66
C LYS A 18 -11.85 -2.16 -4.81
N VAL A 19 -10.62 -2.37 -5.28
CA VAL A 19 -9.62 -1.33 -5.48
C VAL A 19 -9.99 -0.43 -6.64
N THR A 20 -10.43 -0.99 -7.77
CA THR A 20 -10.88 -0.18 -8.92
C THR A 20 -12.11 0.67 -8.58
N THR A 21 -13.04 0.12 -7.80
CA THR A 21 -14.21 0.87 -7.30
C THR A 21 -13.79 2.02 -6.38
N ALA A 22 -12.85 1.78 -5.46
CA ALA A 22 -12.33 2.81 -4.58
C ALA A 22 -11.60 3.92 -5.37
N LEU A 23 -10.74 3.55 -6.32
CA LEU A 23 -10.04 4.48 -7.20
C LEU A 23 -11.00 5.33 -8.02
N ARG A 24 -12.04 4.73 -8.60
CA ARG A 24 -13.05 5.46 -9.37
C ARG A 24 -13.79 6.48 -8.51
N ARG A 25 -14.28 6.06 -7.33
CA ARG A 25 -14.98 6.97 -6.42
C ARG A 25 -14.07 8.12 -6.00
N PHE A 26 -12.81 7.83 -5.69
CA PHE A 26 -11.87 8.85 -5.30
C PHE A 26 -11.54 9.81 -6.45
N ALA A 27 -11.33 9.30 -7.67
CA ALA A 27 -11.11 10.12 -8.86
C ALA A 27 -12.31 11.06 -9.14
N ILE A 28 -13.53 10.59 -8.94
CA ILE A 28 -14.74 11.43 -9.06
C ILE A 28 -14.75 12.49 -7.95
N SER A 29 -14.58 12.09 -6.69
CA SER A 29 -14.60 13.01 -5.55
C SER A 29 -13.56 14.13 -5.66
N ILE A 30 -12.31 13.80 -6.03
CA ILE A 30 -11.26 14.82 -6.17
C ILE A 30 -11.50 15.73 -7.38
N SER A 31 -12.11 15.22 -8.45
CA SER A 31 -12.50 16.04 -9.61
C SER A 31 -13.61 17.01 -9.24
N ILE A 32 -14.65 16.54 -8.55
CA ILE A 32 -15.73 17.40 -8.05
C ILE A 32 -15.18 18.45 -7.09
N LEU A 33 -14.28 18.07 -6.18
CA LEU A 33 -13.63 19.00 -5.26
C LEU A 33 -12.79 20.04 -5.99
N ASN A 34 -12.05 19.67 -7.05
CA ASN A 34 -11.29 20.64 -7.85
C ASN A 34 -12.23 21.59 -8.61
N ILE A 35 -13.29 21.07 -9.24
CA ILE A 35 -14.30 21.90 -9.91
C ILE A 35 -14.90 22.89 -8.91
N ALA A 36 -15.39 22.40 -7.77
CA ALA A 36 -15.90 23.24 -6.69
C ALA A 36 -14.83 24.22 -6.18
N GLY A 37 -13.57 23.78 -6.11
CA GLY A 37 -12.39 24.58 -5.80
C GLY A 37 -12.33 25.87 -6.62
N TYR A 38 -12.27 25.70 -7.94
CA TYR A 38 -12.18 26.81 -8.90
C TYR A 38 -13.47 27.63 -9.02
N THR A 39 -14.64 27.04 -8.78
CA THR A 39 -15.92 27.76 -8.96
C THR A 39 -16.46 28.42 -7.69
N PHE A 40 -16.28 27.80 -6.52
CA PHE A 40 -16.99 28.16 -5.28
C PHE A 40 -16.10 28.24 -4.03
N LEU A 41 -14.94 27.58 -3.97
CA LEU A 41 -14.12 27.57 -2.75
C LEU A 41 -13.03 28.64 -2.74
N GLY A 42 -12.66 29.15 -3.92
CA GLY A 42 -11.69 30.22 -4.08
C GLY A 42 -10.29 29.74 -4.46
N PHE A 43 -10.19 28.73 -5.34
CA PHE A 43 -8.89 28.34 -5.87
C PHE A 43 -8.27 29.48 -6.68
N GLU A 44 -7.15 30.01 -6.20
CA GLU A 44 -6.36 31.10 -6.78
C GLU A 44 -5.53 30.66 -8.00
N GLN A 45 -5.25 29.36 -8.17
CA GLN A 45 -4.44 28.94 -9.32
C GLN A 45 -5.17 29.22 -10.65
N PRO A 46 -4.44 29.44 -11.75
CA PRO A 46 -5.06 29.59 -13.05
C PRO A 46 -5.87 28.36 -13.49
N TRP A 47 -7.02 28.60 -14.11
CA TRP A 47 -7.97 27.57 -14.56
C TRP A 47 -7.38 26.52 -15.51
N LEU A 48 -6.27 26.84 -16.18
CA LEU A 48 -5.59 25.91 -17.09
C LEU A 48 -4.72 24.87 -16.36
N TRP A 49 -4.26 25.18 -15.14
CA TRP A 49 -3.33 24.33 -14.39
C TRP A 49 -3.83 22.92 -14.08
N PRO A 50 -5.09 22.68 -13.64
CA PRO A 50 -5.57 21.32 -13.40
C PRO A 50 -5.53 20.47 -14.67
N PHE A 51 -5.80 21.06 -15.84
CA PHE A 51 -5.72 20.37 -17.12
C PHE A 51 -4.28 20.03 -17.50
N ILE A 52 -3.34 20.96 -17.30
CA ILE A 52 -1.91 20.72 -17.51
C ILE A 52 -1.42 19.59 -16.58
N ALA A 53 -1.82 19.61 -15.31
CA ALA A 53 -1.43 18.61 -14.33
C ALA A 53 -1.95 17.21 -14.68
N ILE A 54 -3.24 17.11 -15.05
CA ILE A 54 -3.84 15.83 -15.49
C ILE A 54 -3.17 15.34 -16.78
N PHE A 55 -3.00 16.22 -17.77
CA PHE A 55 -2.37 15.86 -19.05
C PHE A 55 -0.96 15.33 -18.83
N THR A 56 -0.16 16.04 -18.02
CA THR A 56 1.19 15.61 -17.63
C THR A 56 1.14 14.25 -16.94
N ALA A 57 0.25 14.05 -15.97
CA ALA A 57 0.14 12.78 -15.24
C ALA A 57 -0.20 11.61 -16.17
N TYR A 58 -1.10 11.81 -17.14
CA TYR A 58 -1.49 10.80 -18.11
C TYR A 58 -0.37 10.45 -19.08
N VAL A 59 0.29 11.46 -19.64
CA VAL A 59 1.43 11.25 -20.54
C VAL A 59 2.53 10.46 -19.84
N VAL A 60 2.90 10.86 -18.61
CA VAL A 60 3.95 10.19 -17.84
C VAL A 60 3.55 8.75 -17.48
N GLU A 61 2.32 8.52 -17.00
CA GLU A 61 1.87 7.18 -16.61
C GLU A 61 1.80 6.23 -17.83
N ILE A 62 1.30 6.69 -18.97
CA ILE A 62 1.27 5.91 -20.22
C ILE A 62 2.69 5.61 -20.71
N ALA A 63 3.57 6.61 -20.73
CA ALA A 63 4.95 6.45 -21.19
C ALA A 63 5.71 5.43 -20.32
N LEU A 64 5.63 5.55 -18.99
CA LEU A 64 6.31 4.65 -18.07
C LEU A 64 5.74 3.22 -18.12
N GLU A 65 4.43 3.06 -18.29
CA GLU A 65 3.82 1.76 -18.51
C GLU A 65 4.22 1.15 -19.85
N ALA A 66 4.32 1.93 -20.93
CA ALA A 66 4.79 1.45 -22.22
C ALA A 66 6.25 0.97 -22.15
N VAL A 67 7.12 1.70 -21.44
CA VAL A 67 8.51 1.29 -21.19
C VAL A 67 8.55 0.01 -20.35
N SER A 68 7.85 -0.03 -19.21
CA SER A 68 7.80 -1.22 -18.35
C SER A 68 7.23 -2.44 -19.07
N ALA A 69 6.17 -2.28 -19.86
CA ALA A 69 5.56 -3.37 -20.61
C ALA A 69 6.51 -3.96 -21.66
N ARG A 70 7.30 -3.10 -22.33
CA ARG A 70 8.34 -3.54 -23.27
C ARG A 70 9.48 -4.29 -22.57
N VAL A 71 9.97 -3.78 -21.44
CA VAL A 71 11.03 -4.41 -20.65
C VAL A 71 10.58 -5.77 -20.11
N ASP A 72 9.37 -5.83 -19.55
CA ASP A 72 8.78 -7.04 -18.98
C ASP A 72 8.22 -8.00 -20.06
N LYS A 73 8.31 -7.66 -21.35
CA LYS A 73 7.74 -8.41 -22.49
C LYS A 73 6.27 -8.81 -22.27
N ARG A 74 5.47 -7.93 -21.68
CA ARG A 74 4.05 -8.13 -21.37
C ARG A 74 3.18 -7.16 -22.14
N ALA A 75 1.88 -7.46 -22.25
CA ALA A 75 0.94 -6.49 -22.79
C ALA A 75 0.85 -5.26 -21.85
N PRO A 76 0.74 -4.03 -22.39
CA PRO A 76 0.46 -2.85 -21.59
C PRO A 76 -0.87 -2.99 -20.84
N ARG A 77 -0.90 -2.54 -19.58
CA ARG A 77 -2.09 -2.62 -18.71
C ARG A 77 -3.28 -1.87 -19.31
N TYR A 78 -3.01 -0.73 -19.94
CA TYR A 78 -4.05 0.08 -20.58
C TYR A 78 -4.66 -0.57 -21.83
N ALA A 79 -4.00 -1.56 -22.44
CA ALA A 79 -4.53 -2.27 -23.61
C ALA A 79 -5.58 -3.32 -23.22
N GLY A 80 -5.65 -3.72 -21.94
CA GLY A 80 -6.55 -4.77 -21.48
C GLY A 80 -7.98 -4.28 -21.20
N GLY A 81 -8.96 -4.76 -21.98
CA GLY A 81 -10.38 -4.45 -21.75
C GLY A 81 -10.88 -3.16 -22.42
N GLY A 82 -10.22 -2.73 -23.49
CA GLY A 82 -10.64 -1.61 -24.33
C GLY A 82 -10.64 -0.26 -23.60
N PHE A 83 -11.54 0.64 -23.99
CA PHE A 83 -11.66 1.99 -23.43
C PHE A 83 -11.82 1.98 -21.90
N LYS A 84 -12.65 1.07 -21.36
CA LYS A 84 -12.84 0.93 -19.91
C LYS A 84 -11.54 0.59 -19.19
N GLY A 85 -10.71 -0.27 -19.78
CA GLY A 85 -9.39 -0.63 -19.24
C GLY A 85 -8.43 0.54 -19.19
N MET A 86 -8.42 1.37 -20.24
CA MET A 86 -7.63 2.60 -20.28
C MET A 86 -8.05 3.58 -19.17
N VAL A 87 -9.35 3.82 -19.01
CA VAL A 87 -9.85 4.73 -17.95
C VAL A 87 -9.51 4.20 -16.56
N GLU A 88 -9.70 2.90 -16.31
CA GLU A 88 -9.36 2.28 -15.02
C GLU A 88 -7.86 2.32 -14.72
N PHE A 89 -7.02 2.27 -15.75
CA PHE A 89 -5.58 2.45 -15.64
C PHE A 89 -5.19 3.89 -15.28
N LEU A 90 -5.90 4.89 -15.81
CA LEU A 90 -5.58 6.30 -15.60
C LEU A 90 -6.07 6.89 -14.26
N PHE A 91 -7.03 6.26 -13.56
CA PHE A 91 -7.55 6.81 -12.29
C PHE A 91 -6.45 7.18 -11.27
N PRO A 92 -5.44 6.33 -10.98
CA PRO A 92 -4.39 6.70 -10.03
C PRO A 92 -3.56 7.91 -10.48
N ALA A 93 -3.30 8.05 -11.79
CA ALA A 93 -2.56 9.19 -12.34
C ALA A 93 -3.41 10.47 -12.28
N HIS A 94 -4.70 10.38 -12.60
CA HIS A 94 -5.67 11.48 -12.49
C HIS A 94 -5.71 12.07 -11.08
N ILE A 95 -5.89 11.19 -10.09
CA ILE A 95 -5.89 11.56 -8.67
C ILE A 95 -4.57 12.23 -8.28
N THR A 96 -3.44 11.68 -8.75
CA THR A 96 -2.11 12.22 -8.43
C THR A 96 -1.96 13.62 -9.02
N GLY A 97 -2.25 13.82 -10.30
CA GLY A 97 -2.13 15.12 -10.98
C GLY A 97 -2.98 16.20 -10.32
N LEU A 98 -4.26 15.91 -10.07
CA LEU A 98 -5.15 16.85 -9.39
C LEU A 98 -4.71 17.14 -7.95
N ALA A 99 -4.27 16.12 -7.20
CA ALA A 99 -3.81 16.32 -5.83
C ALA A 99 -2.58 17.21 -5.75
N VAL A 100 -1.57 17.01 -6.61
CA VAL A 100 -0.36 17.84 -6.59
C VAL A 100 -0.71 19.26 -7.03
N ASN A 101 -1.54 19.47 -8.06
CA ASN A 101 -2.01 20.81 -8.44
C ASN A 101 -2.74 21.53 -7.29
N MET A 102 -3.74 20.86 -6.70
CA MET A 102 -4.59 21.43 -5.67
C MET A 102 -3.84 21.76 -4.37
N LEU A 103 -2.85 20.94 -4.00
CA LEU A 103 -2.16 21.05 -2.71
C LEU A 103 -0.83 21.80 -2.78
N THR A 104 -0.36 22.15 -3.97
CA THR A 104 0.84 22.99 -4.13
C THR A 104 0.46 24.40 -4.53
N TYR A 105 1.27 25.34 -4.07
CA TYR A 105 1.21 26.73 -4.48
C TYR A 105 2.57 27.13 -5.00
N VAL A 106 2.68 27.19 -6.34
CA VAL A 106 3.95 27.46 -7.06
C VAL A 106 3.93 28.83 -7.75
N ASN A 107 3.11 29.77 -7.25
CA ASN A 107 2.96 31.13 -7.77
C ASN A 107 2.59 31.16 -9.27
N ASP A 108 3.47 31.66 -10.14
CA ASP A 108 3.32 31.74 -11.59
C ASP A 108 4.08 30.62 -12.33
N ARG A 109 4.76 29.73 -11.61
CA ARG A 109 5.72 28.77 -12.17
C ARG A 109 5.10 27.41 -12.45
N VAL A 110 4.25 27.33 -13.47
CA VAL A 110 3.58 26.08 -13.90
C VAL A 110 4.55 24.92 -14.14
N TRP A 111 5.79 25.19 -14.57
CA TRP A 111 6.81 24.16 -14.77
C TRP A 111 7.23 23.44 -13.48
N VAL A 112 7.18 24.11 -12.33
CA VAL A 112 7.43 23.47 -11.04
C VAL A 112 6.29 22.54 -10.66
N MET A 113 5.05 22.93 -11.01
CA MET A 113 3.89 22.05 -10.91
C MET A 113 4.11 20.78 -11.76
N VAL A 114 4.39 20.96 -13.05
CA VAL A 114 4.66 19.86 -14.01
C VAL A 114 5.76 18.94 -13.50
N PHE A 115 6.86 19.51 -13.01
CA PHE A 115 7.95 18.75 -12.39
C PHE A 115 7.47 17.90 -11.21
N GLY A 116 6.70 18.47 -10.28
CA GLY A 116 6.13 17.73 -9.16
C GLY A 116 5.22 16.58 -9.59
N VAL A 117 4.42 16.75 -10.63
CA VAL A 117 3.59 15.67 -11.20
C VAL A 117 4.46 14.56 -11.79
N VAL A 118 5.49 14.91 -12.55
CA VAL A 118 6.42 13.93 -13.13
C VAL A 118 7.10 13.10 -12.03
N VAL A 119 7.59 13.76 -10.98
CA VAL A 119 8.19 13.09 -9.82
C VAL A 119 7.17 12.22 -9.08
N ALA A 120 5.96 12.74 -8.84
CA ALA A 120 4.89 12.04 -8.15
C ALA A 120 4.45 10.76 -8.89
N VAL A 121 4.26 10.84 -10.21
CA VAL A 121 3.89 9.68 -11.02
C VAL A 121 5.08 8.73 -11.15
N GLY A 122 6.27 9.25 -11.43
CA GLY A 122 7.50 8.49 -11.59
C GLY A 122 7.88 7.65 -10.36
N THR A 123 7.62 8.15 -9.15
CA THR A 123 7.95 7.42 -7.91
C THR A 123 7.26 6.05 -7.82
N LYS A 124 6.06 5.89 -8.42
CA LYS A 124 5.36 4.59 -8.47
C LYS A 124 6.12 3.53 -9.27
N TRP A 125 6.95 3.97 -10.19
CA TRP A 125 7.73 3.13 -11.10
C TRP A 125 9.11 2.83 -10.54
N VAL A 126 9.75 3.83 -9.94
CA VAL A 126 11.12 3.72 -9.41
C VAL A 126 11.15 3.15 -8.00
N LEU A 127 10.34 3.68 -7.07
CA LEU A 127 10.40 3.35 -5.65
C LEU A 127 9.42 2.21 -5.30
N ARG A 128 9.84 0.98 -5.62
CA ARG A 128 9.10 -0.25 -5.33
C ARG A 128 9.84 -1.11 -4.31
N ALA A 129 9.09 -1.70 -3.38
CA ALA A 129 9.59 -2.65 -2.41
C ALA A 129 8.89 -4.01 -2.55
N PRO A 130 9.58 -5.13 -2.27
CA PRO A 130 8.99 -6.46 -2.29
C PRO A 130 8.02 -6.62 -1.12
N LEU A 131 6.75 -6.87 -1.41
CA LEU A 131 5.73 -7.16 -0.40
C LEU A 131 4.97 -8.42 -0.79
N LYS A 132 5.12 -9.49 0.01
CA LYS A 132 4.50 -10.81 -0.25
C LYS A 132 4.78 -11.33 -1.67
N GLY A 133 6.04 -11.23 -2.12
CA GLY A 133 6.47 -11.71 -3.43
C GLY A 133 6.11 -10.81 -4.62
N ARG A 134 5.43 -9.66 -4.41
CA ARG A 134 5.13 -8.68 -5.48
C ARG A 134 5.77 -7.34 -5.19
N MET A 135 6.37 -6.73 -6.22
CA MET A 135 6.89 -5.37 -6.15
C MET A 135 5.73 -4.37 -6.08
N ARG A 136 5.71 -3.54 -5.03
CA ARG A 136 4.70 -2.52 -4.83
C ARG A 136 5.36 -1.19 -4.48
N HIS A 137 4.81 -0.09 -4.97
CA HIS A 137 5.26 1.23 -4.54
C HIS A 137 5.00 1.41 -3.04
N TYR A 138 5.97 1.96 -2.33
CA TYR A 138 5.84 2.20 -0.89
C TYR A 138 5.69 3.68 -0.56
N MET A 139 5.95 4.56 -1.53
CA MET A 139 5.90 6.00 -1.38
C MET A 139 4.57 6.57 -1.89
N ASN A 140 3.92 7.43 -1.10
CA ASN A 140 2.71 8.12 -1.55
C ASN A 140 3.10 9.07 -2.70
N PRO A 141 2.53 8.88 -3.90
CA PRO A 141 2.99 9.56 -5.10
C PRO A 141 2.82 11.09 -5.01
N SER A 142 1.61 11.57 -4.73
CA SER A 142 1.34 13.00 -4.63
C SER A 142 2.10 13.62 -3.47
N ASN A 143 2.12 12.96 -2.30
CA ASN A 143 2.85 13.45 -1.14
C ASN A 143 4.37 13.59 -1.42
N PHE A 144 4.96 12.62 -2.12
CA PHE A 144 6.38 12.67 -2.47
C PHE A 144 6.70 13.74 -3.51
N GLY A 145 5.85 13.91 -4.53
CA GLY A 145 6.02 15.02 -5.48
C GLY A 145 5.97 16.38 -4.79
N ILE A 146 5.02 16.57 -3.87
CA ILE A 146 4.93 17.79 -3.05
C ILE A 146 6.19 17.97 -2.19
N ALA A 147 6.62 16.93 -1.47
CA ALA A 147 7.82 16.99 -0.64
C ALA A 147 9.08 17.34 -1.44
N VAL A 148 9.23 16.80 -2.66
CA VAL A 148 10.36 17.12 -3.54
C VAL A 148 10.28 18.55 -4.07
N ILE A 149 9.09 19.05 -4.39
CA ILE A 149 8.91 20.48 -4.72
C ILE A 149 9.40 21.35 -3.56
N LEU A 150 8.89 21.11 -2.35
CA LEU A 150 9.22 21.91 -1.17
C LEU A 150 10.71 21.84 -0.79
N LEU A 151 11.37 20.73 -1.09
CA LEU A 151 12.80 20.55 -0.85
C LEU A 151 13.67 21.32 -1.86
N LEU A 152 13.32 21.28 -3.15
CA LEU A 152 14.14 21.84 -4.23
C LEU A 152 13.80 23.31 -4.54
N PHE A 153 12.56 23.72 -4.26
CA PHE A 153 12.03 25.05 -4.53
C PHE A 153 11.52 25.66 -3.21
N PRO A 154 12.41 26.21 -2.37
CA PRO A 154 12.04 26.70 -1.03
C PRO A 154 11.10 27.90 -1.05
N TRP A 155 10.93 28.56 -2.20
CA TRP A 155 9.95 29.62 -2.43
C TRP A 155 8.56 29.10 -2.79
N ALA A 156 8.43 27.81 -3.12
CA ALA A 156 7.13 27.16 -3.30
C ALA A 156 6.55 26.81 -1.94
N SER A 157 5.21 26.81 -1.86
CA SER A 157 4.49 26.54 -0.63
C SER A 157 3.39 25.51 -0.87
N ILE A 158 2.72 25.13 0.22
CA ILE A 158 1.48 24.35 0.16
C ILE A 158 0.33 25.31 -0.01
N ALA A 159 -0.71 24.86 -0.73
CA ALA A 159 -1.98 25.58 -0.81
C ALA A 159 -2.47 26.00 0.59
N PRO A 160 -2.66 27.31 0.82
CA PRO A 160 -3.10 27.80 2.12
C PRO A 160 -4.44 27.19 2.56
N PRO A 161 -4.71 27.00 3.86
CA PRO A 161 -5.97 26.42 4.31
C PRO A 161 -7.22 27.19 3.88
N TYR A 162 -7.15 28.53 3.80
CA TYR A 162 -8.27 29.40 3.40
C TYR A 162 -8.73 29.13 1.96
N HIS A 163 -7.83 28.62 1.12
CA HIS A 163 -8.09 28.31 -0.29
C HIS A 163 -9.25 27.33 -0.53
N PHE A 164 -9.61 26.57 0.50
CA PHE A 164 -10.73 25.62 0.45
C PHE A 164 -12.05 26.20 0.97
N THR A 165 -12.06 27.42 1.49
CA THR A 165 -13.22 28.02 2.18
C THR A 165 -13.34 29.54 1.96
N GLU A 166 -12.58 30.16 1.05
CA GLU A 166 -12.47 31.62 0.92
C GLU A 166 -13.81 32.31 0.63
N TYR A 167 -14.63 31.70 -0.26
CA TYR A 167 -15.96 32.22 -0.60
C TYR A 167 -17.09 31.52 0.16
N LEU A 168 -16.75 30.74 1.19
CA LEU A 168 -17.72 30.20 2.12
C LEU A 168 -17.85 31.16 3.30
N TYR A 169 -19.07 31.30 3.81
CA TYR A 169 -19.36 32.16 4.95
C TYR A 169 -20.37 31.47 5.88
N GLY A 170 -20.14 31.62 7.19
CA GLY A 170 -21.09 31.22 8.22
C GLY A 170 -21.18 29.69 8.36
N PRO A 171 -22.39 29.08 8.32
CA PRO A 171 -22.52 27.63 8.47
C PRO A 171 -21.79 26.83 7.39
N ALA A 172 -21.63 27.38 6.18
CA ALA A 172 -21.00 26.68 5.05
C ALA A 172 -19.53 26.31 5.32
N ASP A 173 -18.83 27.12 6.11
CA ASP A 173 -17.42 26.93 6.50
C ASP A 173 -17.19 25.64 7.27
N TRP A 174 -18.21 25.19 8.02
CA TRP A 174 -18.19 23.96 8.79
C TRP A 174 -18.76 22.77 8.02
N VAL A 175 -19.74 23.02 7.15
CA VAL A 175 -20.41 21.97 6.37
C VAL A 175 -19.45 21.31 5.39
N LEU A 176 -18.61 22.06 4.67
CA LEU A 176 -17.69 21.48 3.71
C LEU A 176 -16.65 20.54 4.36
N PRO A 177 -15.88 20.96 5.39
CA PRO A 177 -14.98 20.05 6.11
C PRO A 177 -15.72 18.83 6.66
N ALA A 178 -16.94 19.00 7.18
CA ALA A 178 -17.75 17.89 7.70
C ALA A 178 -18.12 16.88 6.59
N ILE A 179 -18.54 17.34 5.41
CA ILE A 179 -18.82 16.46 4.26
C ILE A 179 -17.56 15.69 3.86
N ILE A 180 -16.42 16.38 3.73
CA ILE A 180 -15.16 15.75 3.35
C ILE A 180 -14.73 14.72 4.41
N LEU A 181 -14.89 15.04 5.70
CA LEU A 181 -14.59 14.16 6.82
C LEU A 181 -15.49 12.91 6.79
N VAL A 182 -16.80 13.07 6.63
CA VAL A 182 -17.75 11.94 6.61
C VAL A 182 -17.48 11.03 5.40
N LEU A 183 -17.32 11.60 4.20
CA LEU A 183 -17.02 10.84 2.99
C LEU A 183 -15.67 10.12 3.08
N GLY A 184 -14.64 10.81 3.57
CA GLY A 184 -13.31 10.26 3.76
C GLY A 184 -13.29 9.15 4.79
N THR A 185 -13.95 9.35 5.94
CA THR A 185 -14.05 8.36 7.01
C THR A 185 -14.84 7.14 6.54
N MET A 186 -15.94 7.33 5.82
CA MET A 186 -16.73 6.22 5.26
C MET A 186 -15.92 5.40 4.25
N LEU A 187 -15.16 6.06 3.37
CA LEU A 187 -14.26 5.40 2.43
C LEU A 187 -13.21 4.58 3.19
N ASN A 188 -12.62 5.15 4.24
CA ASN A 188 -11.59 4.46 5.02
C ASN A 188 -12.13 3.33 5.90
N ALA A 189 -13.35 3.46 6.40
CA ALA A 189 -14.00 2.43 7.20
C ALA A 189 -14.49 1.25 6.36
N LYS A 190 -15.10 1.51 5.19
CA LYS A 190 -15.75 0.45 4.38
C LYS A 190 -14.87 -0.13 3.27
N LEU A 191 -14.00 0.68 2.65
CA LEU A 191 -13.26 0.27 1.44
C LEU A 191 -11.77 0.00 1.70
N THR A 192 -11.06 0.89 2.40
CA THR A 192 -9.60 0.76 2.57
C THR A 192 -9.18 0.08 3.87
N GLY A 193 -10.03 0.12 4.91
CA GLY A 193 -9.78 -0.51 6.21
C GLY A 193 -8.62 0.15 6.96
N ARG A 194 -8.55 1.49 6.95
CA ARG A 194 -7.44 2.29 7.52
C ARG A 194 -7.79 3.04 8.79
N MET A 195 -8.82 2.58 9.51
CA MET A 195 -9.33 3.30 10.68
C MET A 195 -8.31 3.37 11.83
N TRP A 196 -7.63 2.26 12.11
CA TRP A 196 -6.58 2.20 13.14
C TRP A 196 -5.42 3.16 12.85
N LEU A 197 -5.08 3.33 11.57
CA LEU A 197 -4.06 4.29 11.13
C LEU A 197 -4.50 5.72 11.43
N ILE A 198 -5.72 6.10 11.05
CA ILE A 198 -6.25 7.45 11.31
C ILE A 198 -6.29 7.73 12.80
N MET A 199 -6.80 6.80 13.63
CA MET A 199 -6.86 7.00 15.07
C MET A 199 -5.47 7.18 15.70
N ALA A 200 -4.49 6.39 15.27
CA ALA A 200 -3.11 6.52 15.76
C ALA A 200 -2.44 7.81 15.28
N TRP A 201 -2.70 8.24 14.04
CA TRP A 201 -2.24 9.51 13.49
C TRP A 201 -2.83 10.70 14.27
N LEU A 202 -4.15 10.74 14.44
CA LEU A 202 -4.83 11.83 15.14
C LEU A 202 -4.45 11.88 16.62
N GLY A 203 -4.47 10.72 17.30
CA GLY A 203 -4.05 10.62 18.70
C GLY A 203 -2.59 11.01 18.87
N GLY A 204 -1.70 10.52 18.00
CA GLY A 204 -0.29 10.91 18.00
C GLY A 204 -0.09 12.40 17.71
N PHE A 205 -0.89 12.99 16.82
CA PHE A 205 -0.82 14.41 16.49
C PHE A 205 -1.18 15.28 17.71
N VAL A 206 -2.21 14.89 18.46
CA VAL A 206 -2.59 15.58 19.70
C VAL A 206 -1.49 15.43 20.75
N VAL A 207 -1.00 14.20 20.97
CA VAL A 207 0.06 13.93 21.95
C VAL A 207 1.33 14.72 21.63
N GLN A 208 1.81 14.72 20.38
CA GLN A 208 3.01 15.49 20.03
C GLN A 208 2.81 17.01 20.20
N ALA A 209 1.61 17.53 19.94
CA ALA A 209 1.31 18.95 20.12
C ALA A 209 1.34 19.34 21.59
N VAL A 210 0.77 18.51 22.47
CA VAL A 210 0.81 18.70 23.93
C VAL A 210 2.24 18.60 24.44
N VAL A 211 3.00 17.57 24.06
CA VAL A 211 4.40 17.42 24.48
C VAL A 211 5.24 18.63 24.05
N ARG A 212 5.10 19.10 22.82
CA ARG A 212 5.79 20.31 22.35
C ARG A 212 5.34 21.57 23.07
N GLY A 213 4.06 21.67 23.42
CA GLY A 213 3.56 22.79 24.20
C GLY A 213 4.17 22.83 25.61
N LEU A 214 4.31 21.68 26.25
CA LEU A 214 4.90 21.56 27.59
C LEU A 214 6.43 21.73 27.58
N VAL A 215 7.13 21.20 26.58
CA VAL A 215 8.60 21.19 26.53
C VAL A 215 9.19 22.41 25.83
N MET A 216 8.59 22.85 24.72
CA MET A 216 9.10 23.94 23.88
C MET A 216 8.34 25.25 24.06
N GLY A 217 7.34 25.30 24.95
CA GLY A 217 6.53 26.50 25.18
C GLY A 217 5.63 26.90 24.00
N THR A 218 5.38 26.00 23.04
CA THR A 218 4.49 26.27 21.90
C THR A 218 3.04 26.37 22.38
N SER A 219 2.25 27.33 21.87
CA SER A 219 0.81 27.38 22.15
C SER A 219 0.12 26.09 21.66
N ILE A 220 -0.42 25.29 22.59
CA ILE A 220 -1.12 24.04 22.27
C ILE A 220 -2.33 24.29 21.36
N PRO A 221 -3.21 25.29 21.62
CA PRO A 221 -4.30 25.61 20.70
C PRO A 221 -3.81 25.97 19.29
N ALA A 222 -2.71 26.72 19.16
CA ALA A 222 -2.15 27.06 17.86
C ALA A 222 -1.61 25.82 17.13
N ALA A 223 -0.94 24.91 17.86
CA ALA A 223 -0.43 23.66 17.30
C ALA A 223 -1.57 22.72 16.83
N LEU A 224 -2.69 22.69 17.54
CA LEU A 224 -3.88 21.92 17.19
C LEU A 224 -4.75 22.61 16.12
N GLY A 225 -4.56 23.91 15.90
CA GLY A 225 -5.35 24.69 14.93
C GLY A 225 -5.33 24.12 13.52
N MET A 226 -4.23 23.47 13.10
CA MET A 226 -4.18 22.79 11.80
C MET A 226 -5.26 21.72 11.64
N MET A 227 -5.70 21.06 12.72
CA MET A 227 -6.68 19.97 12.67
C MET A 227 -8.07 20.41 12.21
N THR A 228 -8.39 21.70 12.33
CA THR A 228 -9.68 22.25 11.90
C THR A 228 -9.72 22.56 10.41
N GLY A 229 -8.57 22.61 9.74
CA GLY A 229 -8.47 22.98 8.32
C GLY A 229 -8.86 21.84 7.37
N VAL A 230 -9.49 22.20 6.25
CA VAL A 230 -9.85 21.25 5.17
C VAL A 230 -8.63 20.48 4.65
N ALA A 231 -7.49 21.15 4.51
CA ALA A 231 -6.24 20.53 4.06
C ALA A 231 -5.81 19.36 4.98
N PHE A 232 -5.97 19.50 6.30
CA PHE A 232 -5.64 18.45 7.26
C PHE A 232 -6.59 17.26 7.16
N VAL A 233 -7.90 17.52 6.97
CA VAL A 233 -8.91 16.46 6.77
C VAL A 233 -8.63 15.70 5.47
N LEU A 234 -8.28 16.42 4.39
CA LEU A 234 -7.92 15.83 3.10
C LEU A 234 -6.66 14.97 3.22
N PHE A 235 -5.62 15.51 3.85
CA PHE A 235 -4.37 14.79 4.10
C PHE A 235 -4.61 13.51 4.91
N THR A 236 -5.37 13.60 6.00
CA THR A 236 -5.69 12.47 6.88
C THR A 236 -6.47 11.38 6.16
N ASN A 237 -7.51 11.74 5.41
CA ASN A 237 -8.42 10.77 4.80
C ASN A 237 -7.96 10.23 3.44
N TYR A 238 -7.07 10.94 2.75
CA TYR A 238 -6.76 10.62 1.35
C TYR A 238 -5.27 10.54 1.03
N MET A 239 -4.38 11.00 1.91
CA MET A 239 -2.93 10.90 1.69
C MET A 239 -2.27 9.92 2.66
N VAL A 240 -2.40 10.16 3.96
CA VAL A 240 -1.79 9.32 5.01
C VAL A 240 -2.34 7.89 4.99
N THR A 241 -3.62 7.74 4.63
CA THR A 241 -4.32 6.44 4.52
C THR A 241 -4.28 5.82 3.14
N ASP A 242 -3.46 6.33 2.21
CA ASP A 242 -3.36 5.77 0.86
C ASP A 242 -3.14 4.25 0.93
N PRO A 243 -4.08 3.41 0.47
CA PRO A 243 -3.97 1.96 0.58
C PRO A 243 -2.80 1.42 -0.22
N GLY A 244 -2.30 2.18 -1.21
CA GLY A 244 -1.08 1.97 -1.98
C GLY A 244 0.15 1.73 -1.10
N THR A 245 0.27 2.56 -0.06
CA THR A 245 1.54 2.82 0.63
C THR A 245 1.46 2.58 2.13
N SER A 246 0.26 2.68 2.71
CA SER A 246 -0.01 2.36 4.10
C SER A 246 -0.12 0.85 4.36
N PRO A 247 0.32 0.36 5.53
CA PRO A 247 0.27 -1.06 5.89
C PRO A 247 -1.16 -1.57 6.10
N SER A 248 -1.36 -2.88 5.91
CA SER A 248 -2.68 -3.51 6.06
C SER A 248 -2.96 -4.09 7.45
N LYS A 249 -1.93 -4.59 8.16
CA LYS A 249 -2.09 -5.16 9.51
C LYS A 249 -2.39 -4.07 10.54
N ARG A 250 -3.28 -4.35 11.50
CA ARG A 250 -3.74 -3.38 12.53
C ARG A 250 -2.59 -2.78 13.34
N SER A 251 -1.70 -3.61 13.87
CA SER A 251 -0.53 -3.14 14.63
C SER A 251 0.37 -2.25 13.79
N SER A 252 0.69 -2.67 12.56
CA SER A 252 1.50 -1.88 11.63
C SER A 252 0.84 -0.56 11.24
N GLN A 253 -0.50 -0.50 11.14
CA GLN A 253 -1.24 0.74 10.93
C GLN A 253 -1.05 1.73 12.09
N ILE A 254 -1.11 1.24 13.33
CA ILE A 254 -0.91 2.06 14.52
C ILE A 254 0.51 2.61 14.54
N PHE A 255 1.53 1.76 14.37
CA PHE A 255 2.93 2.21 14.33
C PHE A 255 3.21 3.19 13.18
N PHE A 256 2.59 2.96 12.02
CA PHE A 256 2.72 3.87 10.89
C PHE A 256 2.09 5.24 11.20
N GLY A 257 0.84 5.28 11.63
CA GLY A 257 0.14 6.54 11.95
C GLY A 257 0.82 7.31 13.08
N ALA A 258 1.17 6.62 14.17
CA ALA A 258 1.92 7.21 15.28
C ALA A 258 3.31 7.68 14.85
N GLY A 259 3.99 6.93 13.97
CA GLY A 259 5.29 7.30 13.41
C GLY A 259 5.24 8.56 12.56
N VAL A 260 4.20 8.73 11.72
CA VAL A 260 4.00 9.98 10.96
C VAL A 260 3.78 11.15 11.91
N ALA A 261 2.98 10.98 12.97
CA ALA A 261 2.75 12.03 13.96
C ALA A 261 4.01 12.40 14.75
N ALA A 262 4.78 11.40 15.19
CA ALA A 262 6.05 11.61 15.87
C ALA A 262 7.05 12.34 14.97
N MET A 263 7.20 11.90 13.72
CA MET A 263 8.08 12.55 12.75
C MET A 263 7.64 13.99 12.46
N TYR A 264 6.33 14.23 12.32
CA TYR A 264 5.81 15.59 12.18
C TYR A 264 6.17 16.47 13.39
N GLY A 265 6.02 15.94 14.61
CA GLY A 265 6.38 16.64 15.84
C GLY A 265 7.87 17.00 15.88
N VAL A 266 8.75 16.07 15.50
CA VAL A 266 10.20 16.32 15.41
C VAL A 266 10.50 17.41 14.38
N LEU A 267 10.02 17.27 13.14
CA LEU A 267 10.28 18.25 12.08
C LEU A 267 9.78 19.64 12.45
N THR A 268 8.58 19.74 13.01
CA THR A 268 8.01 21.03 13.44
C THR A 268 8.78 21.60 14.63
N GLY A 269 9.25 20.76 15.56
CA GLY A 269 10.13 21.16 16.66
C GLY A 269 11.49 21.69 16.19
N LEU A 270 11.99 21.22 15.04
CA LEU A 270 13.18 21.74 14.37
C LEU A 270 12.90 23.00 13.52
N GLY A 271 11.67 23.52 13.53
CA GLY A 271 11.29 24.70 12.75
C GLY A 271 11.08 24.44 11.26
N ILE A 272 10.98 23.16 10.83
CA ILE A 272 10.75 22.82 9.43
C ILE A 272 9.26 23.03 9.10
N ALA A 273 8.99 24.01 8.23
CA ALA A 273 7.65 24.26 7.71
C ALA A 273 7.12 23.07 6.90
N TYR A 274 5.80 22.98 6.74
CA TYR A 274 5.16 21.97 5.89
C TYR A 274 5.46 20.52 6.30
N GLY A 275 5.76 20.31 7.59
CA GLY A 275 6.29 19.07 8.13
C GLY A 275 5.43 17.83 7.88
N ILE A 276 4.11 17.95 7.66
CA ILE A 276 3.23 16.78 7.44
C ILE A 276 3.60 15.99 6.16
N PHE A 277 3.98 16.69 5.09
CA PHE A 277 4.36 16.07 3.82
C PHE A 277 5.73 15.39 3.92
N PHE A 278 6.70 16.08 4.52
CA PHE A 278 8.02 15.54 4.81
C PHE A 278 7.94 14.34 5.77
N ALA A 279 7.13 14.42 6.82
CA ALA A 279 6.96 13.35 7.79
C ALA A 279 6.43 12.08 7.13
N THR A 280 5.39 12.19 6.31
CA THR A 280 4.83 11.04 5.59
C THR A 280 5.83 10.46 4.59
N ALA A 281 6.56 11.32 3.87
CA ALA A 281 7.58 10.88 2.93
C ALA A 281 8.72 10.12 3.63
N LEU A 282 9.23 10.65 4.75
CA LEU A 282 10.28 10.01 5.55
C LEU A 282 9.82 8.69 6.16
N VAL A 283 8.62 8.63 6.73
CA VAL A 283 8.10 7.37 7.31
C VAL A 283 7.85 6.32 6.21
N CYS A 284 7.34 6.73 5.05
CA CYS A 284 7.25 5.83 3.89
C CYS A 284 8.64 5.34 3.45
N LEU A 285 9.64 6.22 3.43
CA LEU A 285 11.03 5.88 3.09
C LEU A 285 11.62 4.85 4.05
N ILE A 286 11.49 5.10 5.36
CA ILE A 286 11.95 4.18 6.42
C ILE A 286 11.26 2.82 6.28
N ARG A 287 9.94 2.80 6.05
CA ARG A 287 9.19 1.56 5.81
C ARG A 287 9.65 0.84 4.55
N GLY A 288 9.90 1.57 3.46
CA GLY A 288 10.42 1.00 2.21
C GLY A 288 11.79 0.36 2.41
N GLY A 289 12.69 1.04 3.12
CA GLY A 289 14.01 0.53 3.50
C GLY A 289 13.91 -0.71 4.40
N TYR A 290 13.01 -0.70 5.38
CA TYR A 290 12.75 -1.86 6.24
C TYR A 290 12.29 -3.09 5.45
N LEU A 291 11.38 -2.92 4.47
CA LEU A 291 10.92 -4.01 3.62
C LEU A 291 12.04 -4.59 2.74
N TRP A 292 12.90 -3.73 2.21
CA TRP A 292 14.10 -4.16 1.49
C TRP A 292 15.10 -4.90 2.40
N GLY A 293 15.32 -4.39 3.61
CA GLY A 293 16.16 -5.06 4.62
C GLY A 293 15.68 -6.47 4.95
N LEU A 294 14.37 -6.64 5.20
CA LEU A 294 13.77 -7.96 5.41
C LEU A 294 13.96 -8.90 4.22
N HIS A 295 13.83 -8.37 3.00
CA HIS A 295 14.01 -9.16 1.79
C HIS A 295 15.47 -9.62 1.62
N PHE A 296 16.45 -8.75 1.88
CA PHE A 296 17.87 -9.14 1.84
C PHE A 296 18.21 -10.17 2.91
N LEU A 297 17.68 -10.01 4.13
CA LEU A 297 17.88 -10.99 5.21
C LEU A 297 17.25 -12.34 4.89
N ALA A 298 16.05 -12.37 4.32
CA ALA A 298 15.40 -13.60 3.86
C ALA A 298 16.24 -14.30 2.78
N LYS A 299 16.73 -13.54 1.80
CA LYS A 299 17.60 -14.07 0.74
C LYS A 299 18.94 -14.60 1.27
N GLN A 300 19.50 -13.98 2.30
CA GLN A 300 20.70 -14.47 2.98
C GLN A 300 20.44 -15.79 3.72
N ARG A 301 19.32 -15.90 4.44
CA ARG A 301 18.93 -17.16 5.11
C ARG A 301 18.72 -18.29 4.12
N GLU A 302 18.02 -18.04 3.01
CA GLU A 302 17.84 -19.03 1.94
C GLU A 302 19.19 -19.45 1.32
N ALA A 303 20.14 -18.53 1.18
CA ALA A 303 21.48 -18.84 0.68
C ALA A 303 22.30 -19.68 1.68
N GLN A 304 22.17 -19.39 2.99
CA GLN A 304 22.81 -20.15 4.05
C GLN A 304 22.23 -21.57 4.17
N GLU A 305 20.91 -21.73 4.09
CA GLU A 305 20.24 -23.03 4.10
C GLU A 305 20.63 -23.89 2.89
N ARG A 306 20.86 -23.29 1.71
CA ARG A 306 21.37 -24.00 0.52
C ARG A 306 22.84 -24.40 0.62
N GLN A 307 23.62 -23.69 1.44
CA GLN A 307 25.05 -23.95 1.64
C GLN A 307 25.32 -24.85 2.85
N ALA A 308 24.35 -25.02 3.75
CA ALA A 308 24.45 -26.00 4.83
C ALA A 308 24.50 -27.41 4.21
N PRO A 309 25.58 -28.19 4.46
CA PRO A 309 25.68 -29.55 3.93
C PRO A 309 24.53 -30.41 4.46
N ALA A 310 24.04 -31.34 3.65
CA ALA A 310 23.05 -32.33 4.04
C ALA A 310 23.65 -33.30 5.10
N VAL A 311 23.60 -32.92 6.38
CA VAL A 311 24.14 -33.73 7.49
C VAL A 311 23.17 -34.83 7.96
N HIS A 312 22.18 -35.22 7.14
CA HIS A 312 21.25 -36.32 7.46
C HIS A 312 21.27 -37.40 6.39
N GLY A 313 22.41 -38.09 6.27
CA GLY A 313 22.58 -39.25 5.40
C GLY A 313 23.70 -40.20 5.82
N ALA A 314 24.05 -40.23 7.11
CA ALA A 314 25.10 -41.12 7.63
C ALA A 314 24.74 -41.63 9.04
N HIS A 315 23.59 -42.28 9.17
CA HIS A 315 23.31 -43.22 10.26
C HIS A 315 22.62 -44.44 9.66
N ASP A 316 23.32 -45.13 8.76
CA ASP A 316 22.96 -46.49 8.41
C ASP A 316 24.22 -47.24 7.97
N ARG A 317 24.70 -48.11 8.85
CA ARG A 317 25.76 -49.14 8.75
C ARG A 317 26.68 -49.10 9.96
N GLN A 318 26.25 -49.82 10.99
CA GLN A 318 27.16 -50.67 11.76
C GLN A 318 26.41 -51.96 12.06
N ASP A 319 26.60 -52.94 11.16
CA ASP A 319 26.34 -54.34 11.42
C ASP A 319 27.36 -54.85 12.45
N ALA A 320 26.88 -55.48 13.52
CA ALA A 320 27.66 -56.41 14.34
C ALA A 320 26.71 -57.49 14.90
N PRO A 321 26.97 -58.79 14.66
CA PRO A 321 26.12 -59.88 15.14
C PRO A 321 26.67 -60.57 16.40
N VAL A 322 25.81 -61.42 16.99
CA VAL A 322 26.03 -62.46 18.03
C VAL A 322 26.17 -61.92 19.48
N GLU A 323 25.50 -62.39 20.55
CA GLU A 323 25.12 -63.77 20.92
C GLU A 323 24.01 -63.80 22.01
N GLN A 324 23.19 -64.84 21.95
CA GLN A 324 22.11 -65.22 22.88
C GLN A 324 22.67 -65.81 24.18
N LEU A 325 22.07 -65.50 25.35
CA LEU A 325 21.91 -66.49 26.44
C LEU A 325 20.74 -66.15 27.38
N VAL A 326 20.15 -67.22 27.93
CA VAL A 326 18.80 -67.40 28.47
C VAL A 326 18.76 -67.32 30.00
N ALA A 327 17.65 -66.84 30.62
CA ALA A 327 16.92 -67.50 31.74
C ALA A 327 15.83 -66.61 32.42
N ALA A 328 14.55 -66.89 32.10
CA ALA A 328 13.41 -67.31 32.95
C ALA A 328 13.05 -66.62 34.33
N PRO A 329 11.83 -66.81 34.90
CA PRO A 329 10.84 -65.75 35.10
C PRO A 329 10.24 -65.62 36.53
N ALA A 330 9.43 -64.58 36.80
CA ALA A 330 8.34 -64.61 37.79
C ALA A 330 7.30 -63.47 37.56
N ALA A 331 6.01 -63.82 37.63
CA ALA A 331 4.83 -62.97 37.43
C ALA A 331 4.10 -62.71 38.78
N PRO A 332 2.84 -62.24 38.87
CA PRO A 332 2.00 -61.38 37.99
C PRO A 332 1.31 -60.20 38.75
N ALA A 333 0.77 -59.21 38.01
CA ALA A 333 -0.66 -58.79 37.95
C ALA A 333 -0.74 -57.29 38.33
N THR A 334 -1.46 -56.36 37.69
CA THR A 334 -2.81 -56.35 37.09
C THR A 334 -2.94 -55.14 36.12
N GLY A 335 -3.90 -55.18 35.18
CA GLY A 335 -4.55 -53.98 34.63
C GLY A 335 -4.38 -53.70 33.13
N SER A 336 -5.26 -54.26 32.30
CA SER A 336 -5.42 -54.00 30.87
C SER A 336 -6.13 -52.66 30.59
N VAL A 337 -5.75 -51.91 29.54
CA VAL A 337 -6.68 -51.38 28.49
C VAL A 337 -5.92 -51.14 27.16
N ALA A 338 -6.42 -51.83 26.14
CA ALA A 338 -6.49 -51.61 24.68
C ALA A 338 -5.51 -50.67 23.93
N GLY A 339 -5.02 -51.20 22.80
CA GLY A 339 -4.10 -50.56 21.87
C GLY A 339 -4.72 -49.58 20.88
N GLY A 340 -3.85 -48.73 20.32
CA GLY A 340 -4.13 -47.84 19.21
C GLY A 340 -2.82 -47.52 18.49
N ALA A 341 -2.61 -48.15 17.34
CA ALA A 341 -1.44 -47.98 16.50
C ALA A 341 -1.38 -46.54 15.96
N ALA A 342 -0.19 -45.92 15.99
CA ALA A 342 0.07 -44.65 15.34
C ALA A 342 0.01 -44.82 13.80
N PRO A 343 -0.64 -43.91 13.05
CA PRO A 343 -0.78 -44.05 11.61
C PRO A 343 0.55 -43.73 10.91
N GLN A 344 1.01 -44.66 10.07
CA GLN A 344 2.12 -44.39 9.15
C GLN A 344 1.65 -43.42 8.05
N PRO A 345 2.48 -42.46 7.61
CA PRO A 345 2.11 -41.53 6.55
C PRO A 345 1.99 -42.29 5.21
N ALA A 346 0.79 -42.28 4.64
CA ALA A 346 0.55 -42.82 3.31
C ALA A 346 1.32 -42.00 2.27
N THR A 347 2.26 -42.65 1.58
CA THR A 347 2.96 -42.11 0.42
C THR A 347 1.98 -42.10 -0.76
N VAL A 348 1.50 -40.92 -1.14
CA VAL A 348 0.63 -40.77 -2.31
C VAL A 348 1.50 -40.72 -3.56
N VAL A 349 1.41 -41.76 -4.38
CA VAL A 349 2.03 -41.78 -5.72
C VAL A 349 1.17 -40.93 -6.65
N LEU A 350 1.74 -39.82 -7.14
CA LEU A 350 1.07 -38.93 -8.09
C LEU A 350 1.12 -39.53 -9.49
N SER A 351 0.00 -39.52 -10.21
CA SER A 351 -0.12 -40.11 -11.56
C SER A 351 0.52 -39.26 -12.66
N GLY A 352 0.87 -38.00 -12.35
CA GLY A 352 1.43 -37.04 -13.29
C GLY A 352 0.37 -36.26 -14.06
N ASP A 353 -0.92 -36.59 -13.90
CA ASP A 353 -2.05 -35.82 -14.42
C ASP A 353 -2.59 -34.88 -13.33
N PRO A 354 -2.39 -33.55 -13.45
CA PRO A 354 -2.75 -32.59 -12.41
C PRO A 354 -4.25 -32.55 -12.06
N CYS A 355 -5.11 -32.99 -12.97
CA CYS A 355 -6.55 -33.05 -12.74
C CYS A 355 -6.95 -34.26 -11.90
N LYS A 356 -6.31 -35.42 -12.12
CA LYS A 356 -6.54 -36.63 -11.33
C LYS A 356 -5.87 -36.56 -9.97
N ASP A 357 -4.69 -35.95 -9.92
CA ASP A 357 -3.90 -35.77 -8.72
C ASP A 357 -4.40 -34.63 -7.81
N GLY A 358 -5.43 -33.89 -8.26
CA GLY A 358 -6.03 -32.82 -7.47
C GLY A 358 -5.10 -31.64 -7.21
N THR A 359 -4.19 -31.33 -8.15
CA THR A 359 -3.21 -30.24 -8.07
C THR A 359 -3.46 -29.13 -9.10
N CYS A 360 -4.40 -29.29 -10.04
CA CYS A 360 -4.73 -28.27 -11.05
C CYS A 360 -5.54 -27.08 -10.46
N PHE A 361 -5.60 -25.94 -11.17
CA PHE A 361 -6.33 -24.73 -10.74
C PHE A 361 -7.49 -24.34 -11.68
N HIS A 362 -8.06 -25.31 -12.39
CA HIS A 362 -9.26 -25.07 -13.18
C HIS A 362 -10.50 -24.82 -12.29
N GLY A 363 -11.32 -23.83 -12.67
CA GLY A 363 -12.44 -23.36 -11.84
C GLY A 363 -13.44 -24.45 -11.42
N LYS A 364 -13.72 -25.44 -12.27
CA LYS A 364 -14.61 -26.57 -11.94
C LYS A 364 -13.99 -27.51 -10.89
N CYS A 365 -12.72 -27.88 -11.05
CA CYS A 365 -12.02 -28.79 -10.13
C CYS A 365 -11.70 -28.15 -8.77
N ALA A 366 -11.61 -26.82 -8.69
CA ALA A 366 -11.48 -26.08 -7.43
C ALA A 366 -12.80 -26.08 -6.63
N ALA A 367 -13.95 -25.97 -7.32
CA ALA A 367 -15.27 -26.03 -6.70
C ALA A 367 -15.59 -27.42 -6.11
N GLU A 368 -15.19 -28.50 -6.79
CA GLU A 368 -15.35 -29.87 -6.28
C GLU A 368 -14.45 -30.17 -5.06
N ARG A 369 -13.24 -29.61 -4.98
CA ARG A 369 -12.39 -29.74 -3.78
C ARG A 369 -12.96 -28.99 -2.58
N ALA A 370 -13.51 -27.80 -2.81
CA ALA A 370 -14.14 -27.01 -1.75
C ALA A 370 -15.39 -27.68 -1.17
N THR A 371 -16.12 -28.47 -1.97
CA THR A 371 -17.29 -29.22 -1.51
C THR A 371 -16.90 -30.50 -0.77
N LYS A 372 -15.88 -31.24 -1.23
CA LYS A 372 -15.36 -32.41 -0.50
C LYS A 372 -14.76 -32.06 0.86
N ASN A 373 -14.01 -30.97 0.98
CA ASN A 373 -13.46 -30.54 2.27
C ASN A 373 -14.52 -30.10 3.30
N LYS A 374 -15.71 -29.67 2.85
CA LYS A 374 -16.83 -29.37 3.76
C LYS A 374 -17.51 -30.62 4.30
N ALA A 375 -17.43 -31.75 3.60
CA ALA A 375 -18.01 -33.02 4.05
C ALA A 375 -17.11 -33.80 5.04
N ALA A 376 -15.82 -33.42 5.15
CA ALA A 376 -14.83 -34.14 5.96
C ALA A 376 -14.60 -33.54 7.36
N VAL A 377 -15.32 -32.49 7.74
CA VAL A 377 -15.26 -31.90 9.09
C VAL A 377 -16.58 -32.22 9.80
N PRO A 378 -16.63 -33.28 10.65
CA PRO A 378 -17.75 -33.44 11.58
C PRO A 378 -17.71 -32.29 12.60
N VAL A 379 -18.89 -31.73 12.90
CA VAL A 379 -19.11 -30.71 13.94
C VAL A 379 -18.82 -31.28 15.32
#